data_AF-A0A026W7H5-F1
#
_entry.id   AF-A0A026W7H5-F1
#
_cell.length_a   1.000
_cell.length_b   1.000
_cell.length_c   1.000
_cell.angle_alpha   90.00
_cell.angle_beta   90.00
_cell.angle_gamma   90.00
#
_symmetry.space_group_name_H-M   'P 1'
#
loop_
_entity.id
_entity.type
_entity.pdbx_description
1 polymer ?
#
loop_
_entity_poly.entity_id
_entity_poly.type
_entity_poly.pdbx_seq_one_letter_code
_entity_poly.pdbx_strand_id
1 'polypeptide(L)'
;MQLCHNTLYLQQSHNKPDVLNEGLMWAVPTTSFYIYFLDKYRFSDARNYLAATQYILDEYENEFNAAKEAKRLPEDEDISMKYCSLRTRLDYGWAKYGNMLLLHLKHKLFQNPDERIKDIGSQVTDNIVSNLSDAKAIFLHTIKWHEKVKAYFSETGNTFLYLSMRYNIALTYKYLECFEPDRSMRIKMHKRRVQMLKDILVLTKPYKELLLLYMYTDMFISCGTVIDMMMENAEIAGKPFTEIKTEVLEYVKNCVQCWEKYYAELTCLKTD
;
A
#
# COMPACT_ATOMS: atom_id res chain seq x y z
N MET A 1 -3.45 -26.90 2.35
CA MET A 1 -2.42 -27.16 3.38
C MET A 1 -1.82 -28.56 3.27
N GLN A 2 -2.62 -29.62 3.03
CA GLN A 2 -2.13 -31.00 2.82
C GLN A 2 -1.07 -31.17 1.71
N LEU A 3 -1.20 -30.42 0.60
CA LEU A 3 -0.28 -30.52 -0.53
C LEU A 3 1.14 -30.04 -0.20
N CYS A 4 1.31 -28.88 0.46
CA CYS A 4 2.62 -28.41 0.88
C CYS A 4 3.26 -29.36 1.90
N HIS A 5 2.45 -29.93 2.80
CA HIS A 5 2.94 -30.83 3.84
C HIS A 5 3.40 -32.19 3.27
N ASN A 6 2.69 -32.71 2.27
CA ASN A 6 3.04 -33.97 1.61
C ASN A 6 4.29 -33.84 0.71
N THR A 7 4.52 -32.68 0.08
CA THR A 7 5.74 -32.47 -0.72
C THR A 7 6.99 -32.30 0.14
N LEU A 8 6.87 -31.63 1.30
CA LEU A 8 7.92 -31.56 2.32
C LEU A 8 8.36 -32.96 2.82
N TYR A 9 7.42 -33.89 2.96
CA TYR A 9 7.71 -35.24 3.45
C TYR A 9 8.35 -36.15 2.39
N LEU A 10 8.01 -35.96 1.11
CA LEU A 10 8.53 -36.78 0.00
C LEU A 10 9.96 -36.39 -0.44
N GLN A 11 10.45 -35.20 -0.10
CA GLN A 11 11.82 -34.76 -0.44
C GLN A 11 12.86 -35.05 0.66
N GLN A 12 12.45 -35.25 1.91
CA GLN A 12 13.37 -35.61 3.01
C GLN A 12 14.03 -37.00 2.84
N SER A 13 13.52 -37.86 1.95
CA SER A 13 14.03 -39.23 1.74
C SER A 13 15.13 -39.36 0.70
N HIS A 14 15.49 -38.31 -0.05
CA HIS A 14 16.53 -38.38 -1.09
C HIS A 14 17.41 -37.12 -1.13
N ASN A 15 18.63 -37.23 -0.57
CA ASN A 15 19.69 -36.20 -0.49
C ASN A 15 19.25 -34.89 0.17
N LYS A 16 19.93 -34.45 1.24
CA LYS A 16 19.71 -33.10 1.81
C LYS A 16 19.81 -32.08 0.68
N PRO A 17 18.69 -31.50 0.24
CA PRO A 17 18.72 -30.47 -0.75
C PRO A 17 19.44 -29.28 -0.11
N ASP A 18 20.13 -28.48 -0.91
CA ASP A 18 20.63 -27.21 -0.41
C ASP A 18 19.41 -26.39 0.04
N VAL A 19 19.19 -26.31 1.36
CA VAL A 19 18.02 -25.67 1.96
C VAL A 19 17.94 -24.21 1.51
N LEU A 20 19.09 -23.61 1.15
CA LEU A 20 19.12 -22.29 0.53
C LEU A 20 18.44 -22.24 -0.84
N ASN A 21 18.72 -23.22 -1.69
CA ASN A 21 18.07 -23.33 -2.98
C ASN A 21 16.60 -23.77 -2.87
N GLU A 22 16.24 -24.63 -1.91
CA GLU A 22 14.84 -25.01 -1.71
C GLU A 22 13.97 -23.86 -1.22
N GLY A 23 14.43 -23.08 -0.24
CA GLY A 23 13.70 -21.90 0.24
C GLY A 23 13.40 -20.92 -0.90
N LEU A 24 14.38 -20.68 -1.78
CA LEU A 24 14.24 -19.85 -2.98
C LEU A 24 13.24 -20.46 -3.98
N MET A 25 13.35 -21.77 -4.24
CA MET A 25 12.48 -22.48 -5.18
C MET A 25 11.01 -22.49 -4.75
N TRP A 26 10.73 -22.52 -3.44
CA TRP A 26 9.36 -22.46 -2.93
C TRP A 26 8.81 -21.04 -2.82
N ALA A 27 9.64 -20.06 -2.46
CA ALA A 27 9.22 -18.67 -2.29
C ALA A 27 8.86 -17.97 -3.62
N VAL A 28 9.52 -18.32 -4.73
CA VAL A 28 9.23 -17.73 -6.04
C VAL A 28 7.79 -18.05 -6.51
N PRO A 29 7.33 -19.31 -6.58
CA PRO A 29 5.96 -19.63 -6.97
C PRO A 29 4.90 -19.09 -6.01
N THR A 30 5.15 -19.08 -4.69
CA THR A 30 4.17 -18.57 -3.73
C THR A 30 3.93 -17.07 -3.90
N THR A 31 4.93 -16.32 -4.36
CA THR A 31 4.72 -14.90 -4.72
C THR A 31 3.74 -14.73 -5.87
N SER A 32 3.81 -15.57 -6.90
CA SER A 32 2.86 -15.56 -8.01
C SER A 32 1.43 -15.91 -7.57
N PHE A 33 1.29 -16.86 -6.64
CA PHE A 33 -0.02 -17.28 -6.16
C PHE A 33 -0.75 -16.19 -5.37
N TYR A 34 -0.10 -15.49 -4.43
CA TYR A 34 -0.81 -14.45 -3.69
C TYR A 34 -1.22 -13.29 -4.61
N ILE A 35 -0.40 -12.93 -5.61
CA ILE A 35 -0.74 -11.89 -6.59
C ILE A 35 -2.02 -12.29 -7.33
N TYR A 36 -2.07 -13.53 -7.82
CA TYR A 36 -3.26 -14.06 -8.48
C TYR A 36 -4.50 -13.99 -7.59
N PHE A 37 -4.41 -14.43 -6.33
CA PHE A 37 -5.56 -14.41 -5.41
C PHE A 37 -6.00 -12.99 -5.04
N LEU A 38 -5.06 -12.06 -4.88
CA LEU A 38 -5.35 -10.64 -4.68
C LEU A 38 -6.15 -10.06 -5.85
N ASP A 39 -5.71 -10.31 -7.08
CA ASP A 39 -6.36 -9.79 -8.29
C ASP A 39 -7.77 -10.42 -8.51
N LYS A 40 -8.05 -11.54 -7.84
CA LYS A 40 -9.37 -12.19 -7.79
C LYS A 40 -10.19 -11.82 -6.54
N TYR A 41 -9.72 -10.88 -5.71
CA TYR A 41 -10.34 -10.49 -4.45
C TYR A 41 -10.54 -11.66 -3.46
N ARG A 42 -9.77 -12.75 -3.62
CA ARG A 42 -9.77 -13.91 -2.73
C ARG A 42 -8.82 -13.67 -1.56
N PHE A 43 -9.22 -12.76 -0.67
CA PHE A 43 -8.35 -12.27 0.41
C PHE A 43 -7.92 -13.34 1.41
N SER A 44 -8.78 -14.31 1.72
CA SER A 44 -8.42 -15.43 2.61
C SER A 44 -7.29 -16.28 2.02
N ASP A 45 -7.40 -16.63 0.74
CA ASP A 45 -6.37 -17.39 0.03
C ASP A 45 -5.07 -16.58 -0.09
N ALA A 46 -5.16 -15.32 -0.53
CA ALA A 46 -4.00 -14.44 -0.61
C ALA A 46 -3.25 -14.34 0.73
N ARG A 47 -3.98 -14.16 1.84
CA ARG A 47 -3.41 -14.13 3.19
C ARG A 47 -2.71 -15.44 3.55
N ASN A 48 -3.34 -16.58 3.22
CA ASN A 48 -2.76 -17.90 3.50
C ASN A 48 -1.44 -18.11 2.74
N TYR A 49 -1.37 -17.71 1.46
CA TYR A 49 -0.13 -17.80 0.68
C TYR A 49 0.94 -16.81 1.14
N LEU A 50 0.56 -15.59 1.55
CA LEU A 50 1.49 -14.62 2.14
C LEU A 50 2.07 -15.14 3.46
N ALA A 51 1.23 -15.69 4.35
CA ALA A 51 1.66 -16.27 5.61
C ALA A 51 2.56 -17.49 5.41
N ALA A 52 2.24 -18.36 4.44
CA ALA A 52 3.10 -19.49 4.09
C ALA A 52 4.46 -19.03 3.55
N THR A 53 4.48 -18.00 2.70
CA THR A 53 5.73 -17.43 2.17
C THR A 53 6.57 -16.79 3.28
N GLN A 54 5.93 -16.06 4.20
CA GLN A 54 6.55 -15.48 5.39
C GLN A 54 7.20 -16.58 6.23
N TYR A 55 6.47 -17.63 6.54
CA TYR A 55 6.97 -18.76 7.30
C TYR A 55 8.21 -19.39 6.63
N ILE A 56 8.13 -19.71 5.33
CA ILE A 56 9.26 -20.28 4.57
C ILE A 56 10.48 -19.35 4.60
N LEU A 57 10.28 -18.04 4.38
CA LEU A 57 11.38 -17.08 4.38
C LEU A 57 11.97 -16.83 5.77
N ASP A 58 11.18 -16.92 6.83
CA ASP A 58 11.67 -16.78 8.21
C ASP A 58 12.49 -18.01 8.64
N GLU A 59 12.07 -19.22 8.28
CA GLU A 59 12.87 -20.43 8.47
C GLU A 59 14.17 -20.34 7.67
N TYR A 60 14.08 -19.90 6.42
CA TYR A 60 15.23 -19.70 5.56
C TYR A 60 16.21 -18.63 6.07
N GLU A 61 15.70 -17.55 6.67
CA GLU A 61 16.51 -16.44 7.21
C GLU A 61 17.50 -16.91 8.27
N ASN A 62 17.06 -17.81 9.17
CA ASN A 62 17.92 -18.36 10.22
C ASN A 62 19.11 -19.12 9.62
N GLU A 63 18.84 -19.98 8.65
CA GLU A 63 19.88 -20.77 7.98
C GLU A 63 20.78 -19.92 7.09
N PHE A 64 20.21 -18.96 6.36
CA PHE A 64 20.95 -18.00 5.54
C PHE A 64 21.94 -17.19 6.41
N ASN A 65 21.49 -16.68 7.55
CA ASN A 65 22.34 -15.93 8.48
C ASN A 65 23.44 -16.82 9.07
N ALA A 66 23.11 -18.05 9.49
CA ALA A 66 24.11 -19.00 9.99
C ALA A 66 25.17 -19.36 8.94
N ALA A 67 24.75 -19.58 7.68
CA ALA A 67 25.66 -19.84 6.57
C ALA A 67 26.55 -18.62 6.24
N LYS A 68 25.99 -17.41 6.34
CA LYS A 68 26.70 -16.14 6.16
C LYS A 68 27.79 -15.94 7.20
N GLU A 69 27.45 -16.11 8.49
CA GLU A 69 28.40 -16.01 9.60
C GLU A 69 29.53 -17.03 9.49
N ALA A 70 29.18 -18.26 9.10
CA ALA A 70 30.14 -19.34 8.90
C ALA A 70 30.97 -19.21 7.61
N LYS A 71 30.75 -18.16 6.79
CA LYS A 71 31.37 -17.96 5.47
C LYS A 71 31.20 -19.18 4.55
N ARG A 72 30.06 -19.86 4.66
CA ARG A 72 29.68 -21.04 3.86
C ARG A 72 28.77 -20.67 2.68
N LEU A 73 28.33 -19.41 2.60
CA LEU A 73 27.57 -18.96 1.44
C LEU A 73 28.45 -19.08 0.19
N PRO A 74 27.88 -19.58 -0.93
CA PRO A 74 28.53 -19.47 -2.22
C PRO A 74 28.91 -18.01 -2.48
N GLU A 75 30.08 -17.75 -3.07
CA GLU A 75 30.53 -16.40 -3.45
C GLU A 75 29.63 -15.74 -4.52
N ASP A 76 28.56 -16.42 -4.93
CA ASP A 76 27.58 -15.96 -5.90
C ASP A 76 26.69 -14.85 -5.30
N GLU A 77 26.93 -13.62 -5.76
CA GLU A 77 26.15 -12.42 -5.44
C GLU A 77 24.64 -12.60 -5.72
N ASP A 78 24.26 -13.54 -6.59
CA ASP A 78 22.88 -13.83 -6.95
C ASP A 78 22.05 -14.40 -5.79
N ILE A 79 22.61 -15.22 -4.89
CA ILE A 79 21.82 -15.84 -3.80
C ILE A 79 21.38 -14.80 -2.76
N SER A 80 22.31 -13.94 -2.33
CA SER A 80 22.00 -12.86 -1.39
C SER A 80 21.01 -11.86 -2.02
N MET A 81 21.21 -11.52 -3.30
CA MET A 81 20.30 -10.63 -4.02
C MET A 81 18.90 -11.25 -4.20
N LYS A 82 18.82 -12.55 -4.52
CA LYS A 82 17.55 -13.29 -4.63
C LYS A 82 16.79 -13.31 -3.31
N TYR A 83 17.47 -13.58 -2.20
CA TYR A 83 16.86 -13.55 -0.88
C TYR A 83 16.28 -12.16 -0.55
N CYS A 84 17.08 -11.11 -0.68
CA CYS A 84 16.63 -9.73 -0.47
C CYS A 84 15.43 -9.37 -1.37
N SER A 85 15.49 -9.75 -2.65
CA SER A 85 14.41 -9.53 -3.61
C SER A 85 13.11 -10.23 -3.19
N LEU A 86 13.17 -11.49 -2.74
CA LEU A 86 12.01 -12.23 -2.25
C LEU A 86 11.44 -11.65 -0.96
N ARG A 87 12.30 -11.24 -0.02
CA ARG A 87 11.89 -10.57 1.22
C ARG A 87 11.15 -9.27 0.91
N THR A 88 11.70 -8.45 0.02
CA THR A 88 11.06 -7.21 -0.45
C THR A 88 9.73 -7.50 -1.17
N ARG A 89 9.64 -8.56 -1.97
CA ARG A 89 8.38 -8.97 -2.63
C ARG A 89 7.32 -9.39 -1.62
N LEU A 90 7.69 -10.14 -0.58
CA LEU A 90 6.79 -10.52 0.50
C LEU A 90 6.29 -9.29 1.27
N ASP A 91 7.19 -8.40 1.66
CA ASP A 91 6.84 -7.14 2.32
C ASP A 91 5.86 -6.33 1.45
N TYR A 92 6.15 -6.22 0.15
CA TYR A 92 5.25 -5.58 -0.81
C TYR A 92 3.91 -6.31 -0.93
N GLY A 93 3.90 -7.64 -0.87
CA GLY A 93 2.69 -8.46 -0.88
C GLY A 93 1.76 -8.15 0.30
N TRP A 94 2.29 -8.06 1.51
CA TRP A 94 1.52 -7.65 2.69
C TRP A 94 1.01 -6.21 2.58
N ALA A 95 1.83 -5.30 2.05
CA ALA A 95 1.43 -3.91 1.83
C ALA A 95 0.30 -3.79 0.78
N LYS A 96 0.41 -4.52 -0.34
CA LYS A 96 -0.63 -4.58 -1.39
C LYS A 96 -1.92 -5.20 -0.84
N TYR A 97 -1.81 -6.28 -0.06
CA TYR A 97 -2.94 -6.94 0.59
C TYR A 97 -3.76 -5.97 1.43
N GLY A 98 -3.11 -5.22 2.33
CA GLY A 98 -3.80 -4.28 3.21
C GLY A 98 -4.45 -3.10 2.45
N ASN A 99 -3.78 -2.56 1.43
CA ASN A 99 -4.36 -1.54 0.55
C ASN A 99 -5.61 -2.05 -0.20
N MET A 100 -5.53 -3.23 -0.82
CA MET A 100 -6.66 -3.81 -1.54
C MET A 100 -7.82 -4.16 -0.62
N LEU A 101 -7.53 -4.62 0.60
CA LEU A 101 -8.54 -4.90 1.60
C LEU A 101 -9.26 -3.61 2.02
N LEU A 102 -8.54 -2.54 2.38
CA LEU A 102 -9.15 -1.24 2.70
C LEU A 102 -9.97 -0.67 1.55
N LEU A 103 -9.48 -0.78 0.31
CA LEU A 103 -10.21 -0.36 -0.89
C LEU A 103 -11.51 -1.17 -1.08
N HIS A 104 -11.43 -2.48 -0.93
CA HIS A 104 -12.59 -3.37 -1.06
C HIS A 104 -13.65 -3.04 0.00
N LEU A 105 -13.23 -2.86 1.25
CA LEU A 105 -14.12 -2.48 2.36
C LEU A 105 -14.75 -1.10 2.12
N LYS A 106 -13.96 -0.13 1.64
CA LYS A 106 -14.47 1.17 1.21
C LYS A 106 -15.59 1.03 0.17
N HIS A 107 -15.39 0.23 -0.87
CA HIS A 107 -16.42 0.00 -1.88
C HIS A 107 -17.68 -0.66 -1.30
N LYS A 108 -17.51 -1.66 -0.43
CA LYS A 108 -18.63 -2.31 0.27
C LYS A 108 -19.44 -1.31 1.10
N LEU A 109 -18.75 -0.42 1.80
CA LEU A 109 -19.34 0.64 2.61
C LEU A 109 -20.14 1.67 1.79
N PHE A 110 -19.73 1.93 0.54
CA PHE A 110 -20.48 2.78 -0.39
C PHE A 110 -21.73 2.08 -0.95
N GLN A 111 -21.64 0.78 -1.21
CA GLN A 111 -22.78 0.00 -1.73
C GLN A 111 -23.84 -0.23 -0.66
N ASN A 112 -23.44 -0.39 0.60
CA ASN A 112 -24.33 -0.60 1.74
C ASN A 112 -24.08 0.47 2.82
N PRO A 113 -24.54 1.72 2.62
CA PRO A 113 -24.28 2.81 3.57
C PRO A 113 -24.87 2.54 4.96
N ASP A 114 -25.90 1.70 5.08
CA ASP A 114 -26.47 1.26 6.36
C ASP A 114 -25.47 0.46 7.22
N GLU A 115 -24.44 -0.16 6.62
CA GLU A 115 -23.32 -0.75 7.37
C GLU A 115 -22.49 0.34 8.10
N ARG A 116 -22.41 1.58 7.61
CA ARG A 116 -21.81 2.71 8.37
C ARG A 116 -22.60 3.05 9.62
N ILE A 117 -23.92 2.89 9.55
CA ILE A 117 -24.84 3.33 10.60
C ILE A 117 -24.90 2.29 11.73
N LYS A 118 -24.63 1.01 11.43
CA LYS A 118 -24.63 -0.08 12.42
C LYS A 118 -23.46 -0.06 13.40
N ASP A 119 -22.43 0.77 13.21
CA ASP A 119 -21.17 0.67 13.96
C ASP A 119 -20.82 1.89 14.83
N ILE A 120 -21.83 2.47 15.48
CA ILE A 120 -21.65 3.28 16.70
C ILE A 120 -22.31 2.58 17.92
N GLY A 121 -23.11 1.53 17.69
CA GLY A 121 -24.01 0.96 18.70
C GLY A 121 -23.79 -0.50 19.14
N SER A 122 -22.94 -1.30 18.50
CA SER A 122 -22.82 -2.71 18.92
C SER A 122 -21.47 -3.33 18.58
N GLN A 123 -20.74 -3.70 19.64
CA GLN A 123 -19.47 -4.42 19.60
C GLN A 123 -19.62 -5.89 19.16
N VAL A 124 -18.59 -6.33 18.41
CA VAL A 124 -18.09 -7.69 18.17
C VAL A 124 -18.88 -8.59 17.20
N THR A 125 -18.22 -9.00 16.11
CA THR A 125 -18.06 -10.42 15.67
C THR A 125 -17.16 -10.53 14.43
N ASP A 126 -16.57 -11.72 14.22
CA ASP A 126 -15.54 -12.17 13.27
C ASP A 126 -15.76 -11.96 11.75
N ASN A 127 -16.50 -10.93 11.33
CA ASN A 127 -16.79 -10.67 9.93
C ASN A 127 -16.25 -9.31 9.49
N ILE A 128 -15.38 -9.33 8.48
CA ILE A 128 -15.06 -8.26 7.52
C ILE A 128 -15.19 -6.85 8.14
N VAL A 129 -14.08 -6.37 8.70
CA VAL A 129 -13.79 -4.98 9.12
C VAL A 129 -14.90 -3.99 8.77
N SER A 130 -15.82 -3.79 9.72
CA SER A 130 -16.95 -2.85 9.61
C SER A 130 -16.70 -1.57 10.41
N ASN A 131 -15.81 -1.61 11.41
CA ASN A 131 -15.49 -0.48 12.27
C ASN A 131 -14.14 0.17 11.93
N LEU A 132 -14.00 1.42 12.38
CA LEU A 132 -12.77 2.21 12.28
C LEU A 132 -11.55 1.59 12.97
N SER A 133 -11.75 0.84 14.06
CA SER A 133 -10.63 0.23 14.81
C SER A 133 -9.90 -0.81 13.96
N ASP A 134 -10.65 -1.71 13.34
CA ASP A 134 -10.12 -2.74 12.45
C ASP A 134 -9.49 -2.12 11.20
N ALA A 135 -10.11 -1.09 10.64
CA ALA A 135 -9.54 -0.34 9.50
C ALA A 135 -8.20 0.33 9.88
N LYS A 136 -8.10 0.90 11.10
CA LYS A 136 -6.85 1.47 11.64
C LYS A 136 -5.78 0.39 11.83
N ALA A 137 -6.14 -0.81 12.28
CA ALA A 137 -5.20 -1.92 12.41
C ALA A 137 -4.62 -2.33 11.04
N ILE A 138 -5.48 -2.48 10.02
CA ILE A 138 -5.04 -2.76 8.65
C ILE A 138 -4.15 -1.62 8.12
N PHE A 139 -4.56 -0.37 8.36
CA PHE A 139 -3.78 0.80 7.96
C PHE A 139 -2.37 0.78 8.55
N LEU A 140 -2.23 0.59 9.87
CA LEU A 140 -0.92 0.56 10.53
C LEU A 140 -0.05 -0.58 10.01
N HIS A 141 -0.64 -1.77 9.81
CA HIS A 141 0.05 -2.90 9.22
C HIS A 141 0.53 -2.59 7.79
N THR A 142 -0.31 -1.96 6.98
CA THR A 142 -0.02 -1.61 5.58
C THR A 142 1.11 -0.58 5.48
N ILE A 143 1.04 0.48 6.30
CA ILE A 143 2.05 1.53 6.32
C ILE A 143 3.40 0.97 6.76
N LYS A 144 3.43 0.11 7.79
CA LYS A 144 4.66 -0.56 8.24
C LYS A 144 5.39 -1.24 7.07
N TRP A 145 4.67 -2.01 6.26
CA TRP A 145 5.27 -2.73 5.14
C TRP A 145 5.66 -1.83 3.97
N HIS A 146 4.83 -0.85 3.61
CA HIS A 146 5.20 0.12 2.58
C HIS A 146 6.44 0.92 2.98
N GLU A 147 6.58 1.31 4.24
CA GLU A 147 7.76 2.02 4.74
C GLU A 147 9.03 1.18 4.60
N LYS A 148 8.96 -0.12 4.93
CA LYS A 148 10.08 -1.07 4.75
C LYS A 148 10.47 -1.21 3.27
N VAL A 149 9.51 -1.43 2.39
CA VAL A 149 9.75 -1.58 0.93
C VAL A 149 10.26 -0.27 0.33
N LYS A 150 9.72 0.87 0.76
CA LYS A 150 10.16 2.21 0.35
C LYS A 150 11.63 2.45 0.72
N ALA A 151 12.05 2.09 1.93
CA ALA A 151 13.45 2.23 2.37
C ALA A 151 14.39 1.41 1.48
N TYR A 152 14.04 0.15 1.21
CA TYR A 152 14.80 -0.71 0.30
C TYR A 152 14.98 -0.10 -1.10
N PHE A 153 13.92 0.45 -1.71
CA PHE A 153 14.03 1.07 -3.04
C PHE A 153 14.77 2.40 -3.04
N SER A 154 14.77 3.10 -1.91
CA SER A 154 15.62 4.28 -1.73
C SER A 154 17.10 3.90 -1.71
N GLU A 155 17.47 2.84 -0.99
CA GLU A 155 18.86 2.37 -0.87
C GLU A 155 19.39 1.79 -2.18
N THR A 156 18.54 1.07 -2.93
CA THR A 156 18.91 0.46 -4.22
C THR A 156 18.86 1.43 -5.41
N GLY A 157 18.48 2.70 -5.19
CA GLY A 157 18.42 3.72 -6.24
C GLY A 157 17.27 3.55 -7.23
N ASN A 158 16.28 2.69 -6.95
CA ASN A 158 15.12 2.49 -7.82
C ASN A 158 14.07 3.58 -7.57
N THR A 159 14.25 4.73 -8.20
CA THR A 159 13.38 5.91 -8.03
C THR A 159 11.91 5.64 -8.37
N PHE A 160 11.62 4.90 -9.44
CA PHE A 160 10.25 4.59 -9.84
C PHE A 160 9.49 3.81 -8.76
N LEU A 161 10.09 2.74 -8.24
CA LEU A 161 9.46 1.92 -7.21
C LEU A 161 9.40 2.66 -5.87
N TYR A 162 10.41 3.47 -5.54
CA TYR A 162 10.40 4.36 -4.38
C TYR A 162 9.21 5.34 -4.42
N LEU A 163 9.01 6.04 -5.54
CA LEU A 163 7.89 6.98 -5.72
C LEU A 163 6.54 6.26 -5.71
N SER A 164 6.48 5.07 -6.32
CA SER A 164 5.30 4.20 -6.29
C SER A 164 4.91 3.80 -4.87
N MET A 165 5.87 3.45 -4.00
CA MET A 165 5.56 3.13 -2.60
C MET A 165 5.03 4.34 -1.86
N ARG A 166 5.63 5.53 -2.05
CA ARG A 166 5.13 6.78 -1.45
C ARG A 166 3.70 7.10 -1.86
N TYR A 167 3.38 6.90 -3.14
CA TYR A 167 2.01 7.09 -3.63
C TYR A 167 1.04 6.06 -3.05
N ASN A 168 1.45 4.79 -2.95
CA ASN A 168 0.64 3.75 -2.32
C ASN A 168 0.32 4.04 -0.84
N ILE A 169 1.26 4.62 -0.09
CA ILE A 169 1.01 5.11 1.29
C ILE A 169 -0.05 6.21 1.27
N ALA A 170 0.02 7.16 0.34
CA ALA A 170 -0.98 8.22 0.19
C ALA A 170 -2.39 7.64 -0.12
N LEU A 171 -2.46 6.57 -0.92
CA LEU A 171 -3.70 5.84 -1.18
C LEU A 171 -4.23 5.12 0.07
N THR A 172 -3.36 4.59 0.95
CA THR A 172 -3.80 3.97 2.21
C THR A 172 -4.61 4.97 3.06
N TYR A 173 -4.17 6.24 3.13
CA TYR A 173 -4.94 7.31 3.79
C TYR A 173 -6.30 7.57 3.11
N LYS A 174 -6.34 7.57 1.77
CA LYS A 174 -7.58 7.71 0.99
C LYS A 174 -8.60 6.60 1.30
N TYR A 175 -8.11 5.40 1.58
CA TYR A 175 -8.98 4.26 1.87
C TYR A 175 -9.45 4.26 3.32
N LEU A 176 -8.58 4.63 4.28
CA LEU A 176 -8.95 4.73 5.69
C LEU A 176 -9.96 5.85 5.98
N GLU A 177 -9.90 6.98 5.26
CA GLU A 177 -10.75 8.15 5.51
C GLU A 177 -12.25 7.85 5.55
N CYS A 178 -12.74 6.90 4.74
CA CYS A 178 -14.18 6.59 4.69
C CYS A 178 -14.73 5.95 5.98
N PHE A 179 -13.85 5.45 6.85
CA PHE A 179 -14.19 4.90 8.16
C PHE A 179 -14.16 5.95 9.27
N GLU A 180 -13.61 7.14 9.02
CA GLU A 180 -13.41 8.17 10.04
C GLU A 180 -14.64 9.07 10.16
N PRO A 181 -15.43 8.97 11.25
CA PRO A 181 -16.65 9.76 11.41
C PRO A 181 -16.36 11.24 11.69
N ASP A 182 -15.22 11.55 12.33
CA ASP A 182 -14.87 12.92 12.69
C ASP A 182 -14.43 13.72 11.44
N ARG A 183 -15.23 14.72 11.07
CA ARG A 183 -14.96 15.58 9.90
C ARG A 183 -13.63 16.32 10.01
N SER A 184 -13.24 16.76 11.20
CA SER A 184 -11.97 17.47 11.40
C SER A 184 -10.78 16.54 11.17
N MET A 185 -10.91 15.28 11.58
CA MET A 185 -9.91 14.24 11.35
C MET A 185 -9.82 13.89 9.87
N ARG A 186 -10.96 13.75 9.17
CA ARG A 186 -10.99 13.56 7.71
C ARG A 186 -10.27 14.68 6.96
N ILE A 187 -10.52 15.94 7.33
CA ILE A 187 -9.78 17.08 6.78
C ILE A 187 -8.28 16.92 7.03
N LYS A 188 -7.84 16.62 8.26
CA LYS A 188 -6.42 16.40 8.56
C LYS A 188 -5.80 15.30 7.70
N MET A 189 -6.50 14.20 7.48
CA MET A 189 -6.05 13.10 6.62
C MET A 189 -5.92 13.54 5.15
N HIS A 190 -6.89 14.26 4.61
CA HIS A 190 -6.81 14.81 3.26
C HIS A 190 -5.68 15.83 3.12
N LYS A 191 -5.49 16.74 4.09
CA LYS A 191 -4.36 17.69 4.11
C LYS A 191 -3.02 16.96 4.11
N ARG A 192 -2.87 15.92 4.94
CA ARG A 192 -1.67 15.08 4.97
C ARG A 192 -1.42 14.43 3.61
N ARG A 193 -2.46 13.89 2.97
CA ARG A 193 -2.37 13.28 1.65
C ARG A 193 -1.98 14.28 0.57
N VAL A 194 -2.56 15.48 0.56
CA VAL A 194 -2.18 16.58 -0.33
C VAL A 194 -0.69 16.89 -0.18
N GLN A 195 -0.19 17.01 1.05
CA GLN A 195 1.23 17.25 1.30
C GLN A 195 2.11 16.12 0.75
N MET A 196 1.74 14.86 0.99
CA MET A 196 2.47 13.70 0.46
C MET A 196 2.54 13.71 -1.07
N LEU A 197 1.42 14.05 -1.74
CA LEU A 197 1.37 14.14 -3.19
C LEU A 197 2.24 15.29 -3.72
N LYS A 198 2.25 16.46 -3.05
CA LYS A 198 3.18 17.56 -3.38
C LYS A 198 4.64 17.08 -3.31
N ASP A 199 5.00 16.42 -2.21
CA ASP A 199 6.37 15.95 -2.00
C ASP A 199 6.81 14.92 -3.05
N ILE A 200 5.89 14.06 -3.50
CA ILE A 200 6.14 13.09 -4.58
C ILE A 200 6.30 13.82 -5.92
N LEU A 201 5.39 14.75 -6.24
CA LEU A 201 5.38 15.49 -7.51
C LEU A 201 6.60 16.40 -7.71
N VAL A 202 7.29 16.79 -6.62
CA VAL A 202 8.57 17.50 -6.71
C VAL A 202 9.68 16.59 -7.26
N LEU A 203 9.64 15.29 -6.94
CA LEU A 203 10.66 14.31 -7.31
C LEU A 203 10.41 13.64 -8.66
N THR A 204 9.18 13.63 -9.16
CA THR A 204 8.79 12.97 -10.41
C THR A 204 9.10 13.77 -11.67
N LYS A 205 9.66 14.98 -11.55
CA LYS A 205 9.93 15.90 -12.68
C LYS A 205 10.68 15.31 -13.89
N PRO A 206 11.59 14.31 -13.77
CA PRO A 206 12.28 13.77 -14.95
C PRO A 206 11.57 12.59 -15.62
N TYR A 207 10.42 12.13 -15.10
CA TYR A 207 9.71 10.97 -15.64
C TYR A 207 8.52 11.42 -16.49
N LYS A 208 8.31 10.80 -17.64
CA LYS A 208 7.07 10.94 -18.43
C LYS A 208 6.30 9.63 -18.32
N GLU A 209 5.36 9.55 -17.39
CA GLU A 209 4.72 8.29 -17.05
C GLU A 209 3.24 8.46 -16.79
N LEU A 210 2.43 7.45 -17.16
CA LEU A 210 1.02 7.37 -16.82
C LEU A 210 0.78 7.55 -15.29
N LEU A 211 1.75 7.14 -14.48
CA LEU A 211 1.73 7.31 -13.02
C LEU A 211 1.61 8.78 -12.59
N LEU A 212 2.24 9.71 -13.31
CA LEU A 212 2.13 11.16 -13.04
C LEU A 212 0.71 11.67 -13.26
N LEU A 213 0.05 11.24 -14.34
CA LEU A 213 -1.33 11.61 -14.61
C LEU A 213 -2.26 11.16 -13.49
N TYR A 214 -2.06 9.95 -12.96
CA TYR A 214 -2.79 9.48 -11.78
C TYR A 214 -2.51 10.33 -10.55
N MET A 215 -1.26 10.69 -10.28
CA MET A 215 -0.89 11.53 -9.12
C MET A 215 -1.47 12.94 -9.22
N TYR A 216 -1.42 13.59 -10.38
CA TYR A 216 -2.06 14.89 -10.58
C TYR A 216 -3.57 14.81 -10.42
N THR A 217 -4.17 13.73 -10.95
CA THR A 217 -5.60 13.48 -10.80
C THR A 217 -5.99 13.35 -9.33
N ASP A 218 -5.24 12.53 -8.61
CA ASP A 218 -5.46 12.27 -7.19
C ASP A 218 -5.26 13.53 -6.33
N MET A 219 -4.30 14.37 -6.72
CA MET A 219 -3.99 15.64 -6.06
C MET A 219 -5.11 16.66 -6.23
N PHE A 220 -5.62 16.89 -7.44
CA PHE A 220 -6.72 17.85 -7.63
C PHE A 220 -7.99 17.39 -6.93
N ILE A 221 -8.32 16.08 -6.98
CA ILE A 221 -9.48 15.52 -6.26
C ILE A 221 -9.32 15.74 -4.76
N SER A 222 -8.13 15.49 -4.22
CA SER A 222 -7.85 15.67 -2.78
C SER A 222 -8.02 17.12 -2.35
N CYS A 223 -7.48 18.07 -3.12
CA CYS A 223 -7.63 19.49 -2.83
C CYS A 223 -9.10 19.92 -2.91
N GLY A 224 -9.86 19.46 -3.91
CA GLY A 224 -11.31 19.71 -4.01
C GLY A 224 -12.06 19.21 -2.78
N THR A 225 -11.81 17.98 -2.34
CA THR A 225 -12.42 17.43 -1.13
C THR A 225 -12.08 18.24 0.13
N VAL A 226 -10.83 18.74 0.26
CA VAL A 226 -10.47 19.62 1.39
C VAL A 226 -11.27 20.92 1.35
N ILE A 227 -11.40 21.54 0.18
CA ILE A 227 -12.17 22.77 -0.01
C ILE A 227 -13.63 22.53 0.39
N ASP A 228 -14.28 21.50 -0.15
CA ASP A 228 -15.68 21.18 0.13
C ASP A 228 -15.89 20.96 1.64
N MET A 229 -15.08 20.11 2.26
CA MET A 229 -15.18 19.82 3.70
C MET A 229 -14.93 21.06 4.57
N MET A 230 -13.99 21.94 4.18
CA MET A 230 -13.72 23.17 4.92
C MET A 230 -14.88 24.17 4.83
N MET A 231 -15.46 24.32 3.64
CA MET A 231 -16.60 25.20 3.41
C MET A 231 -17.83 24.71 4.19
N GLU A 232 -18.16 23.42 4.08
CA GLU A 232 -19.27 22.80 4.84
C GLU A 232 -19.07 22.95 6.35
N ASN A 233 -17.86 22.71 6.86
CA ASN A 233 -17.59 22.83 8.30
C ASN A 233 -17.70 24.27 8.79
N ALA A 234 -17.31 25.26 7.98
CA ALA A 234 -17.47 26.66 8.33
C ALA A 234 -18.96 27.06 8.35
N GLU A 235 -19.75 26.60 7.37
CA GLU A 235 -21.19 26.81 7.33
C GLU A 235 -21.89 26.22 8.57
N ILE A 236 -21.61 24.94 8.89
CA ILE A 236 -22.15 24.27 10.09
C ILE A 236 -21.78 25.02 11.37
N ALA A 237 -20.56 25.56 11.44
CA ALA A 237 -20.08 26.31 12.60
C ALA A 237 -20.53 27.79 12.62
N GLY A 238 -21.27 28.26 11.61
CA GLY A 238 -21.64 29.67 11.48
C GLY A 238 -20.46 30.63 11.27
N LYS A 239 -19.32 30.11 10.80
CA LYS A 239 -18.10 30.90 10.58
C LYS A 239 -18.16 31.61 9.23
N PRO A 240 -17.85 32.92 9.16
CA PRO A 240 -17.79 33.61 7.88
C PRO A 240 -16.64 33.10 7.02
N PHE A 241 -16.83 33.10 5.70
CA PHE A 241 -15.82 32.67 4.73
C PHE A 241 -14.46 33.39 4.92
N THR A 242 -14.46 34.63 5.40
CA THR A 242 -13.24 35.40 5.68
C THR A 242 -12.26 34.69 6.60
N GLU A 243 -12.73 33.84 7.51
CA GLU A 243 -11.87 33.06 8.42
C GLU A 243 -11.13 31.91 7.72
N ILE A 244 -11.73 31.31 6.69
CA ILE A 244 -11.15 30.16 5.97
C ILE A 244 -10.60 30.53 4.59
N LYS A 245 -10.87 31.75 4.11
CA LYS A 245 -10.57 32.24 2.76
C LYS A 245 -9.13 31.97 2.33
N THR A 246 -8.15 32.35 3.16
CA THR A 246 -6.73 32.22 2.81
C THR A 246 -6.35 30.77 2.55
N GLU A 247 -6.79 29.87 3.42
CA GLU A 247 -6.47 28.45 3.28
C GLU A 247 -7.22 27.81 2.10
N VAL A 248 -8.50 28.13 1.90
CA VAL A 248 -9.27 27.67 0.73
C VAL A 248 -8.62 28.10 -0.57
N LEU A 249 -8.20 29.38 -0.68
CA LEU A 249 -7.54 29.90 -1.89
C LEU A 249 -6.19 29.22 -2.15
N GLU A 250 -5.48 28.80 -1.12
CA GLU A 250 -4.25 28.00 -1.29
C GLU A 250 -4.55 26.63 -1.90
N TYR A 251 -5.60 25.92 -1.45
CA TYR A 251 -6.01 24.66 -2.09
C TYR A 251 -6.51 24.87 -3.53
N VAL A 252 -7.24 25.95 -3.80
CA VAL A 252 -7.69 26.29 -5.17
C VAL A 252 -6.49 26.51 -6.09
N LYS A 253 -5.49 27.28 -5.65
CA LYS A 253 -4.25 27.49 -6.39
C LYS A 253 -3.54 26.17 -6.69
N ASN A 254 -3.47 25.28 -5.70
CA ASN A 254 -2.90 23.94 -5.88
C ASN A 254 -3.69 23.10 -6.89
N CYS A 255 -5.03 23.15 -6.90
CA CYS A 255 -5.86 22.49 -7.92
C CYS A 255 -5.51 22.97 -9.33
N VAL A 256 -5.50 24.30 -9.55
CA VAL A 256 -5.23 24.89 -10.86
C VAL A 256 -3.86 24.48 -11.37
N GLN A 257 -2.83 24.61 -10.53
CA GLN A 257 -1.47 24.21 -10.90
C GLN A 257 -1.34 22.73 -11.24
N CYS A 258 -2.08 21.86 -10.56
CA CYS A 258 -2.09 20.43 -10.87
C CYS A 258 -2.79 20.13 -12.19
N TRP A 259 -3.90 20.82 -12.47
CA TRP A 259 -4.63 20.67 -13.72
C TRP A 259 -3.82 21.14 -14.93
N GLU A 260 -3.14 22.29 -14.82
CA GLU A 260 -2.24 22.80 -15.86
C GLU A 260 -1.14 21.79 -16.21
N LYS A 261 -0.51 21.21 -15.18
CA LYS A 261 0.52 20.17 -15.37
C LYS A 261 -0.05 18.88 -15.94
N TYR A 262 -1.20 18.43 -15.45
CA TYR A 262 -1.89 17.26 -16.01
C TYR A 262 -2.15 17.44 -17.50
N TYR A 263 -2.67 18.60 -17.91
CA TYR A 263 -2.97 18.88 -19.31
C TYR A 263 -1.70 18.92 -20.17
N ALA A 264 -0.62 19.52 -19.66
CA ALA A 264 0.67 19.53 -20.34
C ALA A 264 1.20 18.11 -20.56
N GLU A 265 1.23 17.27 -19.51
CA GLU A 265 1.67 15.87 -19.60
C GLU A 265 0.80 15.04 -20.54
N LEU A 266 -0.53 15.20 -20.46
CA LEU A 266 -1.47 14.50 -21.34
C LEU A 266 -1.26 14.88 -22.81
N THR A 267 -0.90 16.13 -23.09
CA THR A 267 -0.61 16.58 -24.44
C THR A 267 0.69 15.97 -24.95
N CYS A 268 1.74 15.94 -24.12
CA CYS A 268 3.01 15.29 -24.47
C CYS A 268 2.83 13.79 -24.79
N LEU A 269 2.00 13.07 -24.03
CA LEU A 269 1.74 11.64 -24.27
C LEU A 269 0.96 11.35 -25.56
N LYS A 270 0.28 12.35 -26.14
CA LYS A 270 -0.46 12.20 -27.41
C LYS A 270 0.42 12.48 -28.64
N THR A 271 1.57 13.10 -28.43
CA THR A 271 2.51 13.50 -29.51
C THR A 271 3.67 12.52 -29.68
N ASP A 272 3.87 11.61 -28.72
CA ASP A 272 4.84 10.50 -28.74
C ASP A 272 4.16 9.21 -29.22
#